data_AF-A0A1G6WIX4-F1
#
_entry.id   AF-A0A1G6WIX4-F1
#
_cell.length_a   1.000
_cell.length_b   1.000
_cell.length_c   1.000
_cell.angle_alpha   90.00
_cell.angle_beta   90.00
_cell.angle_gamma   90.00
#
_symmetry.space_group_name_H-M   'P 1'
#
loop_
_entity.id
_entity.type
_entity.pdbx_description
1 polymer ?
#
loop_
_entity_poly.entity_id
_entity_poly.type
_entity_poly.pdbx_seq_one_letter_code
_entity_poly.pdbx_strand_id
1 'polypeptide(L)'
;MNTAKALKVILIITCIQLLIFIAWPIYIFSTENLGLGVFGIGFIFASLMIYYLVYLVSLTRYIETKPIEPKVGSRIFFNILPIIIYALIFLFD
;
A
#
# COMPACT_ATOMS: atom_id res chain seq x y z
N MET A 1 -7.87 -1.19 22.76
CA MET A 1 -8.45 -1.07 21.40
C MET A 1 -8.90 -2.46 20.96
N ASN A 2 -10.16 -2.66 20.52
CA ASN A 2 -10.64 -3.98 20.10
C ASN A 2 -10.05 -4.34 18.74
N THR A 3 -9.52 -5.55 18.57
CA THR A 3 -8.86 -6.04 17.37
C THR A 3 -9.66 -5.82 16.09
N ALA A 4 -10.97 -6.07 16.13
CA ALA A 4 -11.85 -5.85 14.99
C ALA A 4 -11.88 -4.38 14.54
N LYS A 5 -11.74 -3.42 15.47
CA LYS A 5 -11.61 -2.00 15.14
C LYS A 5 -10.27 -1.70 14.48
N ALA A 6 -9.18 -2.30 14.97
CA ALA A 6 -7.85 -2.13 14.39
C ALA A 6 -7.77 -2.63 12.94
N LEU A 7 -8.35 -3.81 12.65
CA LEU A 7 -8.40 -4.37 11.29
C LEU A 7 -9.22 -3.49 10.33
N LYS A 8 -10.35 -2.93 10.79
CA LYS A 8 -11.14 -1.98 10.00
C LYS A 8 -10.36 -0.70 9.69
N VAL A 9 -9.61 -0.18 10.65
CA VAL A 9 -8.75 0.99 10.45
C VAL A 9 -7.66 0.68 9.42
N ILE A 10 -7.01 -0.48 9.52
CA ILE A 10 -5.99 -0.91 8.54
C ILE A 10 -6.60 -1.01 7.15
N LEU A 11 -7.82 -1.57 7.01
CA LEU A 11 -8.53 -1.66 5.73
C LEU A 11 -8.76 -0.27 5.12
N ILE A 12 -9.24 0.69 5.91
CA ILE A 12 -9.45 2.07 5.46
C ILE A 12 -8.13 2.71 5.01
N ILE A 13 -7.06 2.54 5.79
CA ILE A 13 -5.73 3.06 5.44
C ILE A 13 -5.24 2.45 4.12
N THR A 14 -5.36 1.13 3.94
CA THR A 14 -4.99 0.45 2.69
C THR A 14 -5.77 1.00 1.50
N CYS A 15 -7.06 1.27 1.64
CA CYS A 15 -7.87 1.89 0.57
C CYS A 15 -7.39 3.31 0.24
N ILE A 16 -7.08 4.13 1.26
CA ILE A 16 -6.54 5.49 1.05
C ILE A 16 -5.19 5.42 0.34
N GLN A 17 -4.32 4.50 0.73
CA GLN A 17 -3.03 4.29 0.09
C GLN A 17 -3.18 3.93 -1.39
N LEU A 18 -4.11 3.03 -1.74
CA LEU A 18 -4.42 2.71 -3.13
C LEU A 18 -4.86 3.94 -3.94
N LEU A 19 -5.71 4.80 -3.38
CA LEU A 19 -6.12 6.03 -4.04
C LEU A 19 -4.95 6.98 -4.28
N ILE A 20 -4.04 7.10 -3.31
CA ILE A 20 -2.81 7.89 -3.46
C ILE A 20 -1.93 7.31 -4.58
N PHE A 21 -1.72 5.99 -4.61
CA PHE A 21 -0.92 5.35 -5.66
C PHE A 21 -1.54 5.44 -7.05
N ILE A 22 -2.86 5.65 -7.18
CA ILE A 22 -3.53 5.92 -8.46
C ILE A 22 -3.43 7.39 -8.84
N ALA A 23 -3.64 8.30 -7.89
CA ALA A 23 -3.63 9.75 -8.13
C ALA A 23 -2.22 10.27 -8.43
N TRP A 24 -1.19 9.69 -7.81
CA TRP A 24 0.18 10.18 -7.91
C TRP A 24 0.80 10.03 -9.32
N PRO A 25 0.66 8.89 -10.01
CA PRO A 25 1.04 8.79 -11.42
C PRO A 25 0.31 9.82 -12.28
N ILE A 26 -1.01 9.96 -12.11
CA ILE A 26 -1.81 10.93 -12.88
C ILE A 26 -1.27 12.35 -12.71
N TYR A 27 -0.90 12.72 -11.47
CA TYR A 27 -0.26 14.00 -11.18
C TYR A 27 1.10 14.14 -11.89
N ILE A 28 2.02 13.18 -11.71
CA ILE A 28 3.35 13.21 -12.35
C ILE A 28 3.24 13.30 -13.89
N PHE A 29 2.39 12.47 -14.51
CA PHE A 29 2.18 12.48 -15.96
C PHE A 29 1.54 13.79 -16.46
N SER A 30 0.86 14.54 -15.59
CA SER A 30 0.28 15.84 -15.93
C SER A 30 1.25 17.02 -15.78
N THR A 31 2.32 16.88 -14.98
CA THR A 31 3.23 17.98 -14.62
C THR A 31 4.61 17.92 -15.26
N GLU A 32 5.08 16.74 -15.70
CA GLU A 32 6.46 16.57 -16.18
C GLU A 32 6.58 16.12 -17.65
N ASN A 33 7.56 16.67 -18.37
CA ASN A 33 7.95 16.18 -19.71
C ASN A 33 8.65 14.82 -19.57
N LEU A 34 8.00 13.78 -20.09
CA LEU A 34 8.28 12.36 -19.85
C LEU A 34 9.67 11.92 -20.36
N GLY A 35 10.65 11.85 -19.44
CA GLY A 35 11.94 11.20 -19.67
C GLY A 35 12.00 9.75 -19.17
N LEU A 36 13.17 9.09 -19.35
CA LEU A 36 13.43 7.70 -18.90
C LEU A 36 13.17 7.46 -17.40
N GLY A 37 13.34 8.47 -16.55
CA GLY A 37 13.03 8.38 -15.11
C GLY A 37 11.55 8.12 -14.80
N VAL A 38 10.63 8.56 -15.67
CA VAL A 38 9.18 8.40 -15.45
C VAL A 38 8.75 6.94 -15.65
N PHE A 39 9.45 6.17 -16.48
CA PHE A 39 9.20 4.74 -16.64
C PHE A 39 9.57 3.94 -15.38
N GLY A 40 10.70 4.27 -14.74
CA GLY A 40 11.13 3.65 -13.49
C GLY A 40 10.15 3.93 -12.34
N ILE A 41 9.75 5.20 -12.20
CA ILE A 41 8.75 5.62 -11.21
C ILE A 41 7.41 4.93 -11.49
N GLY A 42 6.93 4.92 -12.73
CA GLY A 42 5.69 4.24 -13.12
C GLY A 42 5.68 2.75 -12.77
N PHE A 43 6.80 2.05 -12.98
CA PHE A 43 6.95 0.64 -12.61
C PHE A 43 6.88 0.42 -11.09
N ILE A 44 7.54 1.27 -10.30
CA ILE A 44 7.48 1.23 -8.84
C ILE A 44 6.04 1.43 -8.36
N PHE A 45 5.35 2.46 -8.86
CA PHE A 45 3.94 2.73 -8.50
C PHE A 45 3.02 1.57 -8.88
N ALA A 46 3.18 0.99 -10.06
CA ALA A 46 2.40 -0.17 -10.49
C ALA A 46 2.63 -1.40 -9.58
N SER A 47 3.89 -1.68 -9.21
CA SER A 47 4.21 -2.78 -8.31
C SER A 47 3.63 -2.59 -6.89
N LEU A 48 3.65 -1.36 -6.38
CA LEU A 48 3.02 -0.99 -5.11
C LEU A 48 1.50 -1.17 -5.19
N MET A 49 0.87 -0.78 -6.29
CA MET A 49 -0.56 -0.98 -6.51
C MET A 49 -0.93 -2.47 -6.46
N ILE A 50 -0.18 -3.33 -7.15
CA ILE A 50 -0.37 -4.78 -7.13
C ILE A 50 -0.21 -5.32 -5.71
N TYR A 51 0.82 -4.87 -4.98
CA TYR A 51 1.02 -5.26 -3.58
C TYR A 51 -0.20 -4.94 -2.72
N TYR A 52 -0.68 -3.69 -2.77
CA TYR A 52 -1.81 -3.27 -1.93
C TYR A 52 -3.12 -3.94 -2.34
N LEU A 53 -3.32 -4.28 -3.62
CA LEU A 53 -4.46 -5.09 -4.07
C LEU A 53 -4.42 -6.51 -3.48
N VAL A 54 -3.27 -7.19 -3.56
CA VAL A 54 -3.09 -8.52 -2.97
C VAL A 54 -3.26 -8.47 -1.45
N TYR A 55 -2.69 -7.45 -0.80
CA TYR A 55 -2.82 -7.23 0.63
C TYR A 55 -4.27 -6.96 1.05
N LEU A 56 -5.02 -6.16 0.28
CA LEU A 56 -6.44 -5.89 0.51
C LEU A 56 -7.27 -7.18 0.46
N VAL A 57 -7.08 -8.01 -0.57
CA VAL A 57 -7.76 -9.32 -0.68
C VAL A 57 -7.41 -10.22 0.50
N SER A 58 -6.14 -10.27 0.89
CA SER A 58 -5.68 -11.04 2.06
C SER A 58 -6.33 -10.53 3.37
N LEU A 59 -6.45 -9.22 3.53
CA LEU A 59 -7.01 -8.58 4.71
C LEU A 59 -8.52 -8.79 4.81
N THR A 60 -9.26 -8.62 3.70
CA THR A 60 -10.71 -8.84 3.66
C THR A 60 -11.06 -10.28 4.00
N ARG A 61 -10.38 -11.26 3.37
CA ARG A 61 -10.57 -12.69 3.68
C ARG A 61 -10.28 -12.98 5.15
N TYR A 62 -9.21 -12.39 5.70
CA TYR A 62 -8.83 -12.57 7.09
C TYR A 62 -9.83 -11.98 8.09
N ILE A 63 -10.50 -10.87 7.75
CA ILE A 63 -11.58 -10.29 8.57
C ILE A 63 -12.81 -11.20 8.56
N GLU A 64 -13.14 -11.80 7.41
CA GLU A 64 -14.27 -12.72 7.26
C GLU A 64 -14.04 -14.05 7.98
N THR A 65 -12.85 -14.64 7.84
CA THR A 65 -12.46 -15.86 8.55
C THR A 65 -12.00 -15.50 9.96
N LYS A 66 -12.93 -15.32 10.91
CA LYS A 66 -12.65 -15.05 12.34
C LYS A 66 -11.51 -15.97 12.84
N PRO A 67 -10.27 -15.47 13.02
CA PRO A 67 -9.19 -16.30 13.52
C PRO A 67 -9.23 -16.32 15.04
N ILE A 68 -8.92 -17.49 15.60
CA ILE A 68 -8.84 -17.77 17.03
C ILE A 68 -7.85 -16.85 17.75
N GLU A 69 -6.89 -16.23 17.04
CA GLU A 69 -6.07 -15.15 17.58
C GLU A 69 -5.65 -14.18 16.47
N PRO A 70 -5.93 -12.88 16.62
CA PRO A 70 -5.61 -11.94 15.56
C PRO A 70 -4.18 -11.42 15.65
N LYS A 71 -3.31 -11.82 14.70
CA LYS A 71 -1.95 -11.27 14.52
C LYS A 71 -1.96 -9.86 13.92
N VAL A 72 -2.62 -8.91 14.55
CA VAL A 72 -2.79 -7.52 14.07
C VAL A 72 -1.45 -6.85 13.79
N GLY A 73 -0.44 -7.07 14.64
CA GLY A 73 0.89 -6.49 14.47
C GLY A 73 1.53 -6.85 13.13
N SER A 74 1.41 -8.12 12.70
CA SER A 74 1.93 -8.54 11.39
C SER A 74 1.23 -7.85 10.23
N ARG A 75 -0.08 -7.61 10.34
CA ARG A 75 -0.86 -6.93 9.31
C ARG A 75 -0.48 -5.45 9.21
N ILE A 76 -0.32 -4.79 10.36
CA ILE A 76 0.20 -3.41 10.39
C ILE A 76 1.58 -3.36 9.72
N PHE A 77 2.47 -4.28 10.05
CA PHE A 77 3.81 -4.33 9.46
C PHE A 77 3.76 -4.50 7.94
N PHE A 78 3.00 -5.46 7.42
CA PHE A 78 2.85 -5.65 5.97
C PHE A 78 2.19 -4.46 5.27
N ASN A 79 1.29 -3.72 5.94
CA ASN A 79 0.71 -2.51 5.37
C ASN A 79 1.73 -1.36 5.23
N ILE A 80 2.72 -1.27 6.13
CA ILE A 80 3.72 -0.18 6.15
C ILE A 80 4.99 -0.58 5.38
N LEU A 81 5.26 -1.87 5.22
CA LEU A 81 6.44 -2.41 4.54
C LEU A 81 6.72 -1.75 3.17
N PRO A 82 5.75 -1.53 2.28
CA PRO A 82 6.02 -0.91 0.98
C PRO A 82 6.42 0.56 1.11
N ILE A 83 5.91 1.28 2.12
CA ILE A 83 6.32 2.66 2.41
C ILE A 83 7.77 2.69 2.90
N ILE A 84 8.16 1.74 3.75
CA ILE A 84 9.54 1.64 4.25
C ILE A 84 10.49 1.34 3.08
N ILE A 85 10.13 0.39 2.21
CA ILE A 85 10.93 0.06 1.02
C ILE A 85 11.06 1.28 0.11
N TYR A 86 9.95 1.99 -0.16
CA TYR A 86 9.98 3.20 -0.97
C TYR A 86 10.87 4.29 -0.36
N ALA A 87 10.73 4.54 0.94
CA ALA A 87 11.55 5.51 1.65
C ALA A 87 13.04 5.15 1.58
N LEU A 88 13.39 3.87 1.70
CA LEU A 88 14.77 3.39 1.55
C LEU A 88 15.30 3.54 0.12
N ILE A 89 14.48 3.35 -0.91
CA ILE A 89 14.92 3.54 -2.30
C ILE A 89 15.21 5.03 -2.56
N PHE A 90 14.35 5.94 -2.08
CA PHE A 90 14.48 7.38 -2.34
C PHE A 90 15.43 8.14 -1.39
N LEU A 91 15.76 7.60 -0.21
CA LEU A 91 16.71 8.23 0.73
C LEU A 91 18.18 7.88 0.44
N PHE A 92 18.43 6.89 -0.40
CA PHE A 92 19.77 6.41 -0.75
C PHE A 92 20.18 6.74 -2.20
N ASP A 93 19.35 7.49 -2.92
CA ASP A 93 19.71 8.25 -4.13
C ASP A 93 20.06 9.70 -3.76
#